data_AF-A0A1G5ZI17-F1
#
_entry.id   AF-A0A1G5ZI17-F1
#
_cell.length_a   1.000
_cell.length_b   1.000
_cell.length_c   1.000
_cell.angle_alpha   90.00
_cell.angle_beta   90.00
_cell.angle_gamma   90.00
#
_symmetry.space_group_name_H-M   'P 1'
#
loop_
_entity.id
_entity.type
_entity.pdbx_description
1 polymer ?
#
loop_
_entity_poly.entity_id
_entity_poly.type
_entity_poly.pdbx_seq_one_letter_code
_entity_poly.pdbx_strand_id
1 'polypeptide(L)'
;MKISPTAIRQKAFETAFRGYEKKEVSLFLEEMSVIMEQINQENLDLRSKLQQVESEAKRLKDVEDSLFRTLKTAEDTGASIITEANEAAELIINEANQFAEQSTGQANHYAEMTKKEANQYVERVTKEADQYFQKAQKQADEQARIITSAAEAKAKETIKEIRDSMQSLVRSYEGLLDQREALVKSLKRLSQDALNQIDLSDAHFFRIDGKAYQRAVDELSRSSHFSVANIGILATQAVPPANAESEEQFEEDMSTATLDDDTLETVEALQHELEEQGEIPMDEPMEDLEEEESESVVDEILPEVEDGVSEDEGIEEQEEIEEEIPMPEAPENETEDPKPEELKKSSGSFFDQFD
;
A
#
# COMPACT_ATOMS: atom_id res chain seq x y z
N MET A 1 1.51 131.95 -6.98
CA MET A 1 1.97 133.09 -7.80
C MET A 1 1.62 134.40 -7.10
N LYS A 2 2.34 135.49 -7.40
CA LYS A 2 2.25 136.79 -6.69
C LYS A 2 1.17 137.76 -7.22
N ILE A 3 0.32 137.35 -8.17
CA ILE A 3 -0.73 138.19 -8.75
C ILE A 3 -2.01 137.36 -8.85
N SER A 4 -3.09 137.80 -8.20
CA SER A 4 -4.43 137.20 -8.28
C SER A 4 -5.29 137.90 -9.34
N PRO A 5 -6.35 137.26 -9.87
CA PRO A 5 -7.32 137.92 -10.75
C PRO A 5 -7.85 139.23 -10.15
N THR A 6 -8.13 139.23 -8.84
CA THR A 6 -8.53 140.42 -8.08
C THR A 6 -7.45 141.51 -8.06
N ALA A 7 -6.17 141.12 -7.90
CA ALA A 7 -5.05 142.06 -7.94
C ALA A 7 -4.84 142.69 -9.33
N ILE A 8 -5.23 141.99 -10.40
CA ILE A 8 -5.23 142.52 -11.78
C ILE A 8 -6.35 143.55 -11.93
N ARG A 9 -7.58 143.24 -11.49
CA ARG A 9 -8.73 144.17 -11.54
C ARG A 9 -8.52 145.45 -10.72
N GLN A 10 -7.89 145.33 -9.56
CA GLN A 10 -7.66 146.46 -8.65
C GLN A 10 -6.38 147.25 -8.96
N LYS A 11 -5.62 146.89 -10.00
CA LYS A 11 -4.34 147.53 -10.29
C LYS A 11 -4.55 148.95 -10.81
N ALA A 12 -4.06 149.93 -10.04
CA ALA A 12 -3.96 151.32 -10.49
C ALA A 12 -2.54 151.62 -11.02
N PHE A 13 -2.48 152.46 -12.05
CA PHE A 13 -1.23 152.96 -12.65
C PHE A 13 -1.13 154.48 -12.50
N GLU A 14 0.09 154.99 -12.41
CA GLU A 14 0.35 156.44 -12.41
C GLU A 14 0.06 157.05 -13.79
N THR A 15 -0.45 158.29 -13.82
CA THR A 15 -0.75 158.99 -15.08
C THR A 15 0.43 159.85 -15.52
N ALA A 16 0.85 159.70 -16.77
CA ALA A 16 1.92 160.49 -17.39
C ALA A 16 1.45 161.13 -18.71
N PHE A 17 2.07 162.24 -19.12
CA PHE A 17 1.76 162.92 -20.38
C PHE A 17 2.10 162.00 -21.57
N ARG A 18 1.12 161.71 -22.44
CA ARG A 18 1.15 160.71 -23.54
C ARG A 18 1.18 159.22 -23.13
N GLY A 19 0.41 158.83 -22.12
CA GLY A 19 0.20 157.41 -21.76
C GLY A 19 -0.91 156.69 -22.59
N TYR A 20 -1.10 155.40 -22.32
CA TYR A 20 -2.18 154.59 -22.90
C TYR A 20 -3.58 155.06 -22.46
N GLU A 21 -4.60 154.79 -23.27
CA GLU A 21 -5.97 155.14 -22.92
C GLU A 21 -6.47 154.31 -21.74
N LYS A 22 -6.93 155.00 -20.68
CA LYS A 22 -7.40 154.37 -19.44
C LYS A 22 -8.51 153.33 -19.68
N LYS A 23 -9.44 153.60 -20.62
CA LYS A 23 -10.56 152.69 -20.92
C LYS A 23 -10.09 151.38 -21.56
N GLU A 24 -9.22 151.47 -22.56
CA GLU A 24 -8.67 150.29 -23.24
C GLU A 24 -7.82 149.45 -22.28
N VAL A 25 -6.99 150.08 -21.45
CA VAL A 25 -6.20 149.38 -20.42
C VAL A 25 -7.10 148.69 -19.39
N SER A 26 -8.19 149.34 -18.96
CA SER A 26 -9.15 148.73 -18.04
C SER A 26 -9.87 147.52 -18.64
N LEU A 27 -10.29 147.58 -19.91
CA LEU A 27 -10.89 146.44 -20.61
C LEU A 27 -9.91 145.26 -20.75
N PHE A 28 -8.66 145.56 -21.12
CA PHE A 28 -7.61 144.54 -21.20
C PHE A 28 -7.31 143.90 -19.84
N LEU A 29 -7.25 144.69 -18.75
CA LEU A 29 -7.07 144.14 -17.40
C LEU A 29 -8.26 143.25 -16.97
N GLU A 30 -9.49 143.58 -17.38
CA GLU A 30 -10.66 142.75 -17.10
C GLU A 30 -10.57 141.40 -17.85
N GLU A 31 -10.27 141.40 -19.15
CA GLU A 31 -10.04 140.17 -19.92
C GLU A 31 -8.90 139.33 -19.33
N MET A 32 -7.76 139.97 -19.00
CA MET A 32 -6.64 139.28 -18.36
C MET A 32 -7.01 138.70 -17.00
N SER A 33 -7.89 139.36 -16.24
CA SER A 33 -8.37 138.82 -14.96
C SER A 33 -9.19 137.55 -15.16
N VAL A 34 -10.06 137.50 -16.18
CA VAL A 34 -10.90 136.33 -16.49
C VAL A 34 -10.04 135.17 -16.98
N ILE A 35 -9.10 135.41 -17.89
CA ILE A 35 -8.17 134.38 -18.37
C ILE A 35 -7.30 133.85 -17.23
N MET A 36 -6.82 134.73 -16.34
CA MET A 36 -6.03 134.32 -15.17
C MET A 36 -6.87 133.48 -14.19
N GLU A 37 -8.14 133.80 -14.01
CA GLU A 37 -9.08 133.01 -13.20
C GLU A 37 -9.29 131.62 -13.81
N GLN A 38 -9.53 131.54 -15.12
CA GLN A 38 -9.65 130.28 -15.85
C GLN A 38 -8.37 129.42 -15.75
N ILE A 39 -7.19 130.01 -15.98
CA ILE A 39 -5.90 129.29 -15.85
C ILE A 39 -5.71 128.78 -14.43
N ASN A 40 -6.05 129.57 -13.40
CA ASN A 40 -5.93 129.11 -12.01
C ASN A 40 -6.89 127.95 -11.72
N GLN A 41 -8.12 128.00 -12.26
CA GLN A 41 -9.10 126.93 -12.13
C GLN A 41 -8.60 125.65 -12.82
N GLU A 42 -8.15 125.73 -14.07
CA GLU A 42 -7.58 124.61 -14.81
C GLU A 42 -6.34 124.04 -14.10
N ASN A 43 -5.48 124.89 -13.54
CA ASN A 43 -4.30 124.42 -12.78
C ASN A 43 -4.71 123.66 -11.52
N LEU A 44 -5.76 124.11 -10.84
CA LEU A 44 -6.28 123.45 -9.64
C LEU A 44 -6.92 122.10 -9.99
N ASP A 45 -7.69 122.04 -11.08
CA ASP A 45 -8.30 120.80 -11.59
C ASP A 45 -7.23 119.80 -12.05
N LEU A 46 -6.21 120.27 -12.77
CA LEU A 46 -5.09 119.43 -13.20
C LEU A 46 -4.28 118.90 -12.03
N ARG A 47 -4.02 119.72 -11.01
CA ARG A 47 -3.35 119.28 -9.78
C ARG A 47 -4.17 118.23 -9.03
N SER A 48 -5.48 118.43 -8.93
CA SER A 48 -6.41 117.48 -8.31
C SER A 48 -6.40 116.14 -9.04
N LYS A 49 -6.53 116.16 -10.38
CA LYS A 49 -6.46 114.95 -11.22
C LYS A 49 -5.10 114.26 -11.11
N LEU A 50 -4.00 115.00 -11.12
CA LEU A 50 -2.65 114.46 -10.98
C LEU A 50 -2.50 113.75 -9.63
N GLN A 51 -2.93 114.40 -8.53
CA GLN A 51 -2.91 113.78 -7.20
C GLN A 51 -3.78 112.51 -7.14
N GLN A 52 -4.94 112.52 -7.79
CA GLN A 52 -5.82 111.35 -7.85
C GLN A 52 -5.15 110.19 -8.61
N VAL A 53 -4.60 110.44 -9.79
CA VAL A 53 -3.90 109.42 -10.60
C VAL A 53 -2.65 108.89 -9.88
N GLU A 54 -1.87 109.76 -9.24
CA GLU A 54 -0.73 109.33 -8.42
C GLU A 54 -1.15 108.44 -7.26
N SER A 55 -2.26 108.76 -6.58
CA SER A 55 -2.79 107.93 -5.51
C SER A 55 -3.27 106.55 -6.00
N GLU A 56 -3.89 106.50 -7.18
CA GLU A 56 -4.37 105.27 -7.79
C GLU A 56 -3.20 104.40 -8.29
N ALA A 57 -2.20 105.01 -8.93
CA ALA A 57 -0.98 104.32 -9.35
C ALA A 57 -0.23 103.73 -8.15
N LYS A 58 -0.17 104.46 -7.02
CA LYS A 58 0.39 103.93 -5.78
C LYS A 58 -0.40 102.74 -5.26
N ARG A 59 -1.74 102.83 -5.23
CA ARG A 59 -2.60 101.72 -4.81
C ARG A 59 -2.42 100.48 -5.68
N LEU A 60 -2.34 100.66 -7.00
CA LEU A 60 -2.11 99.56 -7.94
C LEU A 60 -0.76 98.89 -7.72
N LYS A 61 0.29 99.68 -7.47
CA LYS A 61 1.61 99.16 -7.12
C LYS A 61 1.60 98.36 -5.81
N ASP A 62 0.91 98.84 -4.78
CA ASP A 62 0.77 98.11 -3.51
C ASP A 62 0.02 96.77 -3.69
N VAL A 63 -1.00 96.75 -4.55
CA VAL A 63 -1.73 95.51 -4.92
C VAL A 63 -0.85 94.56 -5.72
N GLU A 64 -0.09 95.07 -6.69
CA GLU A 64 0.87 94.29 -7.47
C GLU A 64 1.94 93.65 -6.57
N ASP A 65 2.52 94.41 -5.65
CA ASP A 65 3.51 93.92 -4.69
C ASP A 65 2.93 92.83 -3.78
N SER A 66 1.68 93.00 -3.34
CA SER A 66 0.98 91.97 -2.56
C SER A 66 0.72 90.71 -3.39
N LEU A 67 0.25 90.87 -4.63
CA LEU A 67 -0.04 89.74 -5.53
C LEU A 67 1.24 88.97 -5.85
N PHE A 68 2.35 89.67 -6.11
CA PHE A 68 3.64 89.07 -6.38
C PHE A 68 4.15 88.25 -5.19
N ARG A 69 3.99 88.77 -3.96
CA ARG A 69 4.33 88.01 -2.75
C ARG A 69 3.50 86.75 -2.61
N THR A 70 2.18 86.85 -2.81
CA THR A 70 1.29 85.69 -2.74
C THR A 70 1.65 84.64 -3.79
N LEU A 71 1.93 85.06 -5.03
CA LEU A 71 2.28 84.16 -6.12
C LEU A 71 3.62 83.46 -5.86
N LYS A 72 4.60 84.20 -5.33
CA LYS A 72 5.87 83.62 -4.92
C LYS A 72 5.72 82.64 -3.75
N THR A 73 4.94 82.98 -2.73
CA THR A 73 4.65 82.04 -1.63
C THR A 73 3.94 80.78 -2.14
N ALA A 74 3.00 80.93 -3.08
CA ALA A 74 2.32 79.79 -3.69
C ALA A 74 3.27 78.91 -4.51
N GLU A 75 4.20 79.52 -5.26
CA GLU A 75 5.26 78.82 -6.00
C GLU A 75 6.20 78.06 -5.04
N ASP A 76 6.73 78.73 -4.02
CA ASP A 76 7.62 78.13 -3.01
C ASP A 76 6.91 76.97 -2.27
N THR A 77 5.63 77.16 -1.92
CA THR A 77 4.81 76.12 -1.28
C THR A 77 4.57 74.95 -2.22
N GLY A 78 4.26 75.22 -3.50
CA GLY A 78 4.09 74.20 -4.52
C GLY A 78 5.36 73.36 -4.71
N ALA A 79 6.53 74.01 -4.74
CA ALA A 79 7.81 73.32 -4.80
C ALA A 79 8.06 72.43 -3.57
N SER A 80 7.77 72.93 -2.36
CA SER A 80 7.90 72.15 -1.11
C SER A 80 6.98 70.92 -1.10
N ILE A 81 5.74 71.07 -1.55
CA ILE A 81 4.79 69.96 -1.64
C ILE A 81 5.30 68.89 -2.60
N ILE A 82 5.85 69.28 -3.75
CA ILE A 82 6.40 68.33 -4.72
C ILE A 82 7.59 67.57 -4.12
N THR A 83 8.50 68.26 -3.41
CA THR A 83 9.64 67.60 -2.78
C THR A 83 9.20 66.64 -1.68
N GLU A 84 8.28 67.05 -0.81
CA GLU A 84 7.73 66.20 0.26
C GLU A 84 6.99 64.99 -0.30
N ALA A 85 6.19 65.18 -1.37
CA ALA A 85 5.48 64.08 -2.03
C ALA A 85 6.44 63.07 -2.68
N ASN A 86 7.53 63.54 -3.29
CA ASN A 86 8.56 62.66 -3.86
C ASN A 86 9.30 61.89 -2.77
N GLU A 87 9.72 62.55 -1.68
CA GLU A 87 10.36 61.89 -0.54
C GLU A 87 9.43 60.84 0.09
N ALA A 88 8.15 61.17 0.28
CA ALA A 88 7.16 60.23 0.79
C ALA A 88 6.94 59.03 -0.16
N ALA A 89 6.90 59.27 -1.47
CA ALA A 89 6.79 58.22 -2.47
C ALA A 89 8.02 57.29 -2.45
N GLU A 90 9.22 57.84 -2.37
CA GLU A 90 10.47 57.06 -2.24
C GLU A 90 10.47 56.22 -0.96
N LEU A 91 10.05 56.79 0.17
CA LEU A 91 9.91 56.05 1.43
C LEU A 91 8.93 54.88 1.31
N ILE A 92 7.75 55.11 0.72
CA ILE A 92 6.74 54.06 0.51
C ILE A 92 7.30 52.95 -0.38
N ILE A 93 8.00 53.30 -1.47
CA ILE A 93 8.61 52.31 -2.38
C ILE A 93 9.68 51.51 -1.65
N ASN A 94 10.54 52.17 -0.87
CA ASN A 94 11.58 51.50 -0.11
C ASN A 94 11.02 50.55 0.95
N GLU A 95 9.98 50.98 1.69
CA GLU A 95 9.30 50.15 2.69
C GLU A 95 8.60 48.95 2.03
N ALA A 96 7.91 49.17 0.92
CA ALA A 96 7.27 48.10 0.15
C ALA A 96 8.30 47.07 -0.37
N ASN A 97 9.44 47.54 -0.88
CA ASN A 97 10.53 46.67 -1.33
C ASN A 97 11.14 45.87 -0.17
N GLN A 98 11.37 46.52 0.98
CA GLN A 98 11.90 45.85 2.17
C GLN A 98 10.92 44.78 2.68
N PHE A 99 9.63 45.09 2.73
CA PHE A 99 8.60 44.15 3.13
C PHE A 99 8.51 42.97 2.15
N ALA A 100 8.57 43.23 0.83
CA ALA A 100 8.57 42.19 -0.19
C ALA A 100 9.78 41.27 -0.08
N GLU A 101 10.98 41.82 0.16
CA GLU A 101 12.20 41.03 0.35
C GLU A 101 12.13 40.19 1.63
N GLN A 102 11.64 40.76 2.74
CA GLN A 102 11.43 40.02 3.99
C GLN A 102 10.40 38.89 3.81
N SER A 103 9.25 39.18 3.19
CA SER A 103 8.20 38.20 2.95
C SER A 103 8.69 37.06 2.05
N THR A 104 9.39 37.40 0.97
CA THR A 104 9.99 36.41 0.05
C THR A 104 11.06 35.59 0.76
N GLY A 105 11.91 36.23 1.57
CA GLY A 105 12.92 35.55 2.37
C GLY A 105 12.33 34.55 3.37
N GLN A 106 11.27 34.95 4.07
CA GLN A 106 10.53 34.08 4.99
C GLN A 106 9.86 32.91 4.27
N ALA A 107 9.20 33.18 3.15
CA ALA A 107 8.54 32.14 2.34
C ALA A 107 9.56 31.13 1.80
N ASN A 108 10.70 31.60 1.29
CA ASN A 108 11.79 30.74 0.81
C ASN A 108 12.38 29.91 1.94
N HIS A 109 12.62 30.52 3.11
CA HIS A 109 13.13 29.81 4.28
C HIS A 109 12.16 28.72 4.74
N TYR A 110 10.87 29.03 4.83
CA TYR A 110 9.84 28.05 5.18
C TYR A 110 9.79 26.91 4.14
N ALA A 111 9.79 27.23 2.85
CA ALA A 111 9.80 26.24 1.78
C ALA A 111 11.05 25.33 1.84
N GLU A 112 12.22 25.89 2.15
CA GLU A 112 13.46 25.11 2.30
C GLU A 112 13.39 24.17 3.52
N MET A 113 12.86 24.65 4.64
CA MET A 113 12.65 23.85 5.85
C MET A 113 11.66 22.70 5.58
N THR A 114 10.51 22.98 4.98
CA THR A 114 9.52 21.95 4.63
C THR A 114 10.10 20.92 3.65
N LYS A 115 10.84 21.36 2.63
CA LYS A 115 11.53 20.44 1.70
C LYS A 115 12.53 19.56 2.42
N LYS A 116 13.31 20.14 3.35
CA LYS A 116 14.29 19.40 4.14
C LYS A 116 13.61 18.35 5.03
N GLU A 117 12.54 18.72 5.71
CA GLU A 117 11.76 17.80 6.55
C GLU A 117 11.13 16.67 5.72
N ALA A 118 10.54 17.00 4.57
CA ALA A 118 9.97 16.02 3.64
C ALA A 118 11.05 15.05 3.13
N ASN A 119 12.20 15.56 2.72
CA ASN A 119 13.32 14.74 2.27
C ASN A 119 13.85 13.82 3.38
N GLN A 120 13.97 14.32 4.61
CA GLN A 120 14.36 13.52 5.77
C GLN A 120 13.34 12.42 6.09
N TYR A 121 12.05 12.73 5.97
CA TYR A 121 10.99 11.75 6.13
C TYR A 121 11.08 10.64 5.07
N VAL A 122 11.23 11.02 3.79
CA VAL A 122 11.41 10.07 2.69
C VAL A 122 12.66 9.22 2.90
N GLU A 123 13.79 9.82 3.30
CA GLU A 123 15.03 9.08 3.59
C GLU A 123 14.85 8.08 4.74
N ARG A 124 14.08 8.43 5.77
CA ARG A 124 13.79 7.52 6.88
C ARG A 124 12.89 6.36 6.44
N VAL A 125 11.80 6.66 5.73
CA VAL A 125 10.85 5.64 5.26
C VAL A 125 11.52 4.68 4.27
N THR A 126 12.34 5.19 3.35
CA THR A 126 13.09 4.35 2.41
C THR A 126 14.08 3.45 3.13
N LYS A 127 14.83 3.97 4.12
CA LYS A 127 15.72 3.12 4.96
C LYS A 127 14.96 2.07 5.73
N GLU A 128 13.82 2.41 6.33
CA GLU A 128 12.98 1.44 7.05
C GLU A 128 12.45 0.35 6.08
N ALA A 129 11.94 0.75 4.91
CA ALA A 129 11.49 -0.17 3.88
C ALA A 129 12.61 -1.11 3.40
N ASP A 130 13.80 -0.58 3.13
CA ASP A 130 14.97 -1.38 2.73
C ASP A 130 15.36 -2.39 3.82
N GLN A 131 15.28 -2.00 5.10
CA GLN A 131 15.55 -2.92 6.21
C GLN A 131 14.50 -4.02 6.31
N TYR A 132 13.22 -3.70 6.15
CA TYR A 132 12.15 -4.71 6.12
C TYR A 132 12.32 -5.67 4.95
N PHE A 133 12.62 -5.13 3.75
CA PHE A 133 12.90 -5.94 2.57
C PHE A 133 14.07 -6.89 2.80
N GLN A 134 15.19 -6.40 3.34
CA GLN A 134 16.36 -7.25 3.65
C GLN A 134 16.05 -8.32 4.69
N LYS A 135 15.23 -8.02 5.72
CA LYS A 135 14.82 -9.02 6.71
C LYS A 135 13.94 -10.10 6.08
N ALA A 136 12.92 -9.69 5.31
CA ALA A 136 12.03 -10.62 4.61
C ALA A 136 12.81 -11.50 3.63
N GLN A 137 13.76 -10.92 2.87
CA GLN A 137 14.62 -11.66 1.97
C GLN A 137 15.48 -12.69 2.71
N LYS A 138 16.12 -12.32 3.83
CA LYS A 138 16.90 -13.26 4.63
C LYS A 138 16.05 -14.40 5.18
N GLN A 139 14.85 -14.11 5.66
CA GLN A 139 13.92 -15.14 6.15
C GLN A 139 13.49 -16.09 5.03
N ALA A 140 13.19 -15.55 3.84
CA ALA A 140 12.87 -16.36 2.67
C ALA A 140 14.05 -17.24 2.23
N ASP A 141 15.26 -16.69 2.20
CA ASP A 141 16.48 -17.43 1.87
C ASP A 141 16.76 -18.56 2.89
N GLU A 142 16.54 -18.30 4.18
CA GLU A 142 16.70 -19.29 5.24
C GLU A 142 15.65 -20.41 5.14
N GLN A 143 14.38 -20.07 4.91
CA GLN A 143 13.31 -21.05 4.67
C GLN A 143 13.59 -21.89 3.43
N ALA A 144 14.00 -21.27 2.32
CA ALA A 144 14.39 -21.97 1.11
C ALA A 144 15.57 -22.94 1.37
N ARG A 145 16.55 -22.53 2.19
CA ARG A 145 17.67 -23.39 2.59
C ARG A 145 17.22 -24.58 3.45
N ILE A 146 16.29 -24.38 4.37
CA ILE A 146 15.73 -25.48 5.18
C ILE A 146 14.99 -26.47 4.29
N ILE A 147 14.08 -26.00 3.43
CA ILE A 147 13.29 -26.85 2.52
C ILE A 147 14.20 -27.63 1.58
N THR A 148 15.20 -26.98 0.99
CA THR A 148 16.17 -27.66 0.11
C THR A 148 16.99 -28.70 0.87
N SER A 149 17.48 -28.39 2.08
CA SER A 149 18.22 -29.36 2.90
C SER A 149 17.39 -30.57 3.34
N ALA A 150 16.12 -30.35 3.69
CA ALA A 150 15.19 -31.42 4.06
C ALA A 150 14.85 -32.29 2.85
N ALA A 151 14.62 -31.69 1.69
CA ALA A 151 14.42 -32.40 0.43
C ALA A 151 15.65 -33.24 0.04
N GLU A 152 16.86 -32.70 0.17
CA GLU A 152 18.10 -33.44 -0.06
C GLU A 152 18.30 -34.61 0.92
N ALA A 153 17.95 -34.43 2.20
CA ALA A 153 18.02 -35.49 3.20
C ALA A 153 17.05 -36.64 2.87
N LYS A 154 15.79 -36.31 2.57
CA LYS A 154 14.77 -37.29 2.15
C LYS A 154 15.16 -37.98 0.84
N ALA A 155 15.76 -37.25 -0.10
CA ALA A 155 16.30 -37.84 -1.33
C ALA A 155 17.42 -38.84 -1.04
N LYS A 156 18.34 -38.53 -0.11
CA LYS A 156 19.40 -39.47 0.30
C LYS A 156 18.86 -40.71 0.99
N GLU A 157 17.86 -40.55 1.85
CA GLU A 157 17.18 -41.64 2.55
C GLU A 157 16.48 -42.58 1.56
N THR A 158 15.64 -42.05 0.67
CA THR A 158 14.97 -42.84 -0.37
C THR A 158 15.97 -43.55 -1.29
N ILE A 159 17.09 -42.92 -1.66
CA ILE A 159 18.17 -43.59 -2.41
C ILE A 159 18.78 -44.75 -1.62
N LYS A 160 18.92 -44.61 -0.29
CA LYS A 160 19.43 -45.69 0.57
C LYS A 160 18.42 -46.84 0.66
N GLU A 161 17.15 -46.56 0.88
CA GLU A 161 16.07 -47.56 0.90
C GLU A 161 15.97 -48.31 -0.44
N ILE A 162 16.03 -47.58 -1.57
CA ILE A 162 16.05 -48.20 -2.91
C ILE A 162 17.28 -49.10 -3.06
N ARG A 163 18.45 -48.69 -2.55
CA ARG A 163 19.66 -49.52 -2.60
C ARG A 163 19.50 -50.80 -1.76
N ASP A 164 18.97 -50.69 -0.55
CA ASP A 164 18.82 -51.82 0.37
C ASP A 164 17.73 -52.80 -0.11
N SER A 165 16.60 -52.28 -0.62
CA SER A 165 15.56 -53.09 -1.25
C SER A 165 16.06 -53.78 -2.52
N MET A 166 16.85 -53.10 -3.37
CA MET A 166 17.49 -53.71 -4.53
C MET A 166 18.45 -54.83 -4.13
N GLN A 167 19.26 -54.64 -3.07
CA GLN A 167 20.12 -55.71 -2.55
C GLN A 167 19.32 -56.89 -2.01
N SER A 168 18.22 -56.63 -1.29
CA SER A 168 17.31 -57.67 -0.81
C SER A 168 16.69 -58.45 -1.96
N LEU A 169 16.24 -57.76 -3.01
CA LEU A 169 15.69 -58.36 -4.23
C LEU A 169 16.73 -59.22 -4.97
N VAL A 170 17.99 -58.76 -5.04
CA VAL A 170 19.08 -59.56 -5.61
C VAL A 170 19.29 -60.84 -4.78
N ARG A 171 19.33 -60.75 -3.45
CA ARG A 171 19.48 -61.93 -2.57
C ARG A 171 18.32 -62.91 -2.69
N SER A 172 17.07 -62.41 -2.78
CA SER A 172 15.90 -63.29 -2.96
C SER A 172 15.92 -63.96 -4.33
N TYR A 173 16.37 -63.26 -5.38
CA TYR A 173 16.56 -63.83 -6.71
C TYR A 173 17.67 -64.90 -6.73
N GLU A 174 18.80 -64.66 -6.07
CA GLU A 174 19.86 -65.66 -5.88
C GLU A 174 19.34 -66.89 -5.12
N GLY A 175 18.60 -66.69 -4.03
CA GLY A 175 17.98 -67.79 -3.28
C GLY A 175 16.97 -68.59 -4.11
N LEU A 176 16.18 -67.93 -4.96
CA LEU A 176 15.25 -68.60 -5.88
C LEU A 176 16.01 -69.41 -6.95
N LEU A 177 17.14 -68.89 -7.44
CA LEU A 177 18.02 -69.64 -8.35
C LEU A 177 18.59 -70.89 -7.68
N ASP A 178 19.00 -70.79 -6.41
CA ASP A 178 19.48 -71.94 -5.64
C ASP A 178 18.37 -72.98 -5.41
N GLN A 179 17.15 -72.52 -5.07
CA GLN A 179 15.97 -73.40 -4.96
C GLN A 179 15.66 -74.09 -6.29
N ARG A 180 15.70 -73.36 -7.41
CA ARG A 180 15.56 -73.92 -8.75
C ARG A 180 16.63 -74.98 -9.01
N GLU A 181 17.89 -74.72 -8.65
CA GLU A 181 18.98 -75.68 -8.83
C GLU A 181 18.79 -76.94 -7.96
N ALA A 182 18.35 -76.77 -6.71
CA ALA A 182 18.04 -77.86 -5.79
C ALA A 182 16.88 -78.73 -6.32
N LEU A 183 15.82 -78.11 -6.86
CA LEU A 183 14.72 -78.83 -7.51
C LEU A 183 15.18 -79.58 -8.75
N VAL A 184 16.04 -78.98 -9.58
CA VAL A 184 16.61 -79.68 -10.74
C VAL A 184 17.47 -80.87 -10.28
N LYS A 185 18.27 -80.72 -9.22
CA LYS A 185 19.04 -81.82 -8.62
C LYS A 185 18.15 -82.91 -8.03
N SER A 186 17.08 -82.55 -7.32
CA SER A 186 16.15 -83.51 -6.72
C SER A 186 15.34 -84.25 -7.80
N LEU A 187 14.90 -83.55 -8.85
CA LEU A 187 14.24 -84.14 -10.01
C LEU A 187 15.18 -85.11 -10.73
N LYS A 188 16.46 -84.73 -10.90
CA LYS A 188 17.49 -85.62 -11.45
C LYS A 188 17.67 -86.86 -10.57
N ARG A 189 17.75 -86.70 -9.25
CA ARG A 189 17.88 -87.81 -8.31
C ARG A 189 16.65 -88.73 -8.36
N LEU A 190 15.44 -88.17 -8.35
CA LEU A 190 14.20 -88.93 -8.44
C LEU A 190 14.11 -89.69 -9.76
N SER A 191 14.47 -89.06 -10.88
CA SER A 191 14.52 -89.75 -12.18
C SER A 191 15.52 -90.91 -12.17
N GLN A 192 16.67 -90.74 -11.51
CA GLN A 192 17.67 -91.79 -11.36
C GLN A 192 17.19 -92.92 -10.45
N ASP A 193 16.48 -92.59 -9.37
CA ASP A 193 15.93 -93.56 -8.43
C ASP A 193 14.76 -94.35 -9.05
N ALA A 194 13.90 -93.69 -9.83
CA ALA A 194 12.87 -94.34 -10.64
C ALA A 194 13.49 -95.30 -11.67
N LEU A 195 14.57 -94.88 -12.34
CA LEU A 195 15.35 -95.75 -13.22
C LEU A 195 15.88 -96.98 -12.47
N ASN A 196 16.48 -96.78 -11.29
CA ASN A 196 16.99 -97.88 -10.48
C ASN A 196 15.86 -98.82 -9.99
N GLN A 197 14.67 -98.30 -9.64
CA GLN A 197 13.52 -99.12 -9.26
C GLN A 197 12.97 -99.92 -10.44
N ILE A 198 12.96 -99.36 -11.65
CA ILE A 198 12.61 -100.10 -12.87
C ILE A 198 13.59 -101.26 -13.05
N ASP A 199 14.90 -101.01 -12.97
CA ASP A 199 15.93 -102.07 -13.07
C ASP A 199 15.77 -103.15 -11.99
N LEU A 200 15.45 -102.75 -10.74
CA LEU A 200 15.20 -103.68 -9.64
C LEU A 200 13.92 -104.51 -9.89
N SER A 201 12.86 -103.87 -10.38
CA SER A 201 11.60 -104.53 -10.70
C SER A 201 11.76 -105.53 -11.84
N ASP A 202 12.55 -105.20 -12.87
CA ASP A 202 12.92 -106.12 -13.94
C ASP A 202 13.67 -107.34 -13.36
N ALA A 203 14.62 -107.12 -12.43
CA ALA A 203 15.33 -108.21 -11.75
C ALA A 203 14.40 -109.08 -10.87
N HIS A 204 13.41 -108.49 -10.18
CA HIS A 204 12.41 -109.24 -9.42
C HIS A 204 11.50 -110.07 -10.33
N PHE A 205 11.14 -109.54 -11.51
CA PHE A 205 10.30 -110.24 -12.48
C PHE A 205 10.96 -111.54 -12.97
N PHE A 206 12.28 -111.53 -13.19
CA PHE A 206 13.02 -112.73 -13.59
C PHE A 206 13.16 -113.80 -12.49
N ARG A 207 12.91 -113.48 -11.21
CA ARG A 207 13.05 -114.42 -10.07
C ARG A 207 11.76 -115.15 -9.69
N ILE A 208 10.62 -114.82 -10.29
CA ILE A 208 9.35 -115.48 -9.98
C ILE A 208 9.25 -116.81 -10.74
N ASP A 209 9.44 -117.94 -10.05
CA ASP A 209 9.17 -119.28 -10.59
C ASP A 209 7.71 -119.68 -10.33
N GLY A 210 6.85 -119.52 -11.34
CA GLY A 210 5.43 -119.84 -11.26
C GLY A 210 5.11 -121.29 -10.88
N LYS A 211 6.05 -122.24 -11.11
CA LYS A 211 5.84 -123.66 -10.74
C LYS A 211 6.09 -123.92 -9.25
N ALA A 212 6.82 -123.06 -8.55
CA ALA A 212 7.06 -123.20 -7.10
C ALA A 212 5.80 -122.83 -6.30
N TYR A 213 5.10 -121.77 -6.68
CA TYR A 213 3.85 -121.35 -6.04
C TYR A 213 2.71 -122.35 -6.26
N GLN A 214 2.65 -123.02 -7.41
CA GLN A 214 1.65 -124.07 -7.67
C GLN A 214 1.78 -125.26 -6.69
N ARG A 215 3.01 -125.65 -6.30
CA ARG A 215 3.25 -126.76 -5.36
C ARG A 215 2.86 -126.42 -3.93
N ALA A 216 3.07 -125.17 -3.50
CA ALA A 216 2.67 -124.71 -2.17
C ALA A 216 1.14 -124.71 -1.99
N VAL A 217 0.39 -124.43 -3.07
CA VAL A 217 -1.08 -124.49 -3.06
C VAL A 217 -1.60 -125.94 -2.96
N ASP A 218 -0.94 -126.90 -3.62
CA ASP A 218 -1.32 -128.32 -3.55
C ASP A 218 -0.99 -128.99 -2.20
N GLU A 219 0.06 -128.54 -1.49
CA GLU A 219 0.38 -129.04 -0.13
C GLU A 219 -0.58 -128.51 0.94
N LEU A 220 -1.01 -127.25 0.83
CA LEU A 220 -1.96 -126.64 1.78
C LEU A 220 -3.36 -127.27 1.71
N SER A 221 -3.72 -127.85 0.56
CA SER A 221 -4.99 -128.55 0.35
C SER A 221 -5.07 -129.92 1.04
N ARG A 222 -3.95 -130.54 1.43
CA ARG A 222 -3.92 -131.92 1.98
C ARG A 222 -3.85 -131.99 3.51
N SER A 223 -3.47 -130.91 4.19
CA SER A 223 -3.47 -130.85 5.65
C SER A 223 -4.78 -130.27 6.17
N SER A 224 -5.67 -131.12 6.71
CA SER A 224 -6.95 -130.75 7.37
C SER A 224 -6.76 -130.00 8.71
N HIS A 225 -5.97 -128.92 8.72
CA HIS A 225 -5.58 -128.20 9.94
C HIS A 225 -6.60 -127.14 10.40
N PHE A 226 -7.74 -127.02 9.70
CA PHE A 226 -8.81 -126.07 10.00
C PHE A 226 -10.20 -126.73 10.00
N SER A 227 -10.40 -127.76 10.84
CA SER A 227 -11.74 -128.28 11.14
C SER A 227 -12.32 -127.64 12.40
N VAL A 228 -13.59 -127.22 12.31
CA VAL A 228 -14.38 -126.46 13.31
C VAL A 228 -14.36 -127.02 14.74
N ALA A 229 -14.01 -128.29 14.95
CA ALA A 229 -13.96 -128.93 16.27
C ALA A 229 -12.86 -128.42 17.22
N ASN A 230 -11.84 -127.70 16.73
CA ASN A 230 -10.68 -127.27 17.53
C ASN A 230 -10.70 -125.78 17.98
N ILE A 231 -11.85 -125.11 17.85
CA ILE A 231 -12.01 -123.68 18.17
C ILE A 231 -12.02 -123.40 19.69
N GLY A 232 -12.38 -124.38 20.53
CA GLY A 232 -12.50 -124.17 22.00
C GLY A 232 -11.18 -123.99 22.76
N ILE A 233 -10.04 -124.36 22.18
CA ILE A 233 -8.72 -124.35 22.88
C ILE A 233 -7.89 -123.09 22.53
N LEU A 234 -8.28 -122.33 21.49
CA LEU A 234 -7.56 -121.13 21.04
C LEU A 234 -7.98 -119.84 21.76
N ALA A 235 -9.04 -119.87 22.58
CA ALA A 235 -9.59 -118.68 23.25
C ALA A 235 -9.03 -118.43 24.68
N THR A 236 -8.18 -119.32 25.22
CA THR A 236 -7.67 -119.22 26.61
C THR A 236 -6.25 -118.65 26.73
N GLN A 237 -5.68 -118.11 25.65
CA GLN A 237 -4.35 -117.46 25.67
C GLN A 237 -4.39 -116.03 25.09
N ALA A 238 -5.22 -115.17 25.67
CA ALA A 238 -5.15 -113.73 25.45
C ALA A 238 -4.87 -113.03 26.79
N VAL A 239 -3.66 -112.51 26.97
CA VAL A 239 -3.26 -111.62 28.06
C VAL A 239 -3.19 -110.20 27.49
N PRO A 240 -3.91 -109.19 28.03
CA PRO A 240 -3.77 -107.80 27.62
C PRO A 240 -2.52 -107.13 28.26
N PRO A 241 -1.86 -106.16 27.59
CA PRO A 241 -0.65 -105.52 28.10
C PRO A 241 -0.94 -104.52 29.24
N ALA A 242 -0.04 -104.52 30.23
CA ALA A 242 -0.13 -103.80 31.51
C ALA A 242 0.45 -102.38 31.46
N ASN A 243 -0.04 -101.52 30.57
CA ASN A 243 0.28 -100.09 30.59
C ASN A 243 -0.87 -99.25 30.02
N ALA A 244 -1.96 -99.16 30.78
CA ALA A 244 -2.99 -98.15 30.57
C ALA A 244 -2.81 -97.12 31.69
N GLU A 245 -2.28 -95.96 31.33
CA GLU A 245 -2.22 -94.77 32.19
C GLU A 245 -3.66 -94.29 32.44
N SER A 246 -3.96 -93.88 33.67
CA SER A 246 -5.29 -93.42 34.10
C SER A 246 -5.57 -91.99 33.62
N GLU A 247 -6.76 -91.74 33.07
CA GLU A 247 -7.23 -90.42 32.59
C GLU A 247 -7.06 -89.29 33.61
N GLU A 248 -7.11 -89.59 34.92
CA GLU A 248 -6.94 -88.62 36.00
C GLU A 248 -5.54 -87.98 36.05
N GLN A 249 -4.51 -88.63 35.52
CA GLN A 249 -3.14 -88.11 35.54
C GLN A 249 -2.85 -87.19 34.34
N PHE A 250 -3.63 -87.30 33.27
CA PHE A 250 -3.54 -86.43 32.08
C PHE A 250 -4.23 -85.07 32.30
N GLU A 251 -5.32 -85.04 33.09
CA GLU A 251 -6.03 -83.79 33.42
C GLU A 251 -5.27 -82.92 34.43
N GLU A 252 -4.50 -83.52 35.35
CA GLU A 252 -3.66 -82.78 36.31
C GLU A 252 -2.45 -82.12 35.62
N ASP A 253 -1.83 -82.80 34.64
CA ASP A 253 -0.70 -82.27 33.86
C ASP A 253 -1.13 -81.19 32.85
N MET A 254 -2.36 -81.24 32.31
CA MET A 254 -2.90 -80.19 31.42
C MET A 254 -3.37 -78.94 32.18
N SER A 255 -3.81 -79.06 33.44
CA SER A 255 -4.30 -77.92 34.23
C SER A 255 -3.19 -77.15 34.95
N THR A 256 -1.98 -77.71 35.05
CA THR A 256 -0.81 -77.09 35.68
C THR A 256 0.22 -76.54 34.68
N ALA A 257 -0.02 -76.70 33.38
CA ALA A 257 0.83 -76.15 32.33
C ALA A 257 0.65 -74.62 32.22
N THR A 258 1.53 -73.86 32.86
CA THR A 258 1.66 -72.41 32.67
C THR A 258 2.76 -72.09 31.67
N LEU A 259 2.50 -71.11 30.80
CA LEU A 259 3.50 -70.52 29.91
C LEU A 259 4.65 -69.90 30.73
N ASP A 260 5.88 -70.05 30.26
CA ASP A 260 7.08 -69.49 30.88
C ASP A 260 7.11 -67.95 30.75
N ASP A 261 7.70 -67.27 31.75
CA ASP A 261 7.63 -65.81 31.94
C ASP A 261 8.06 -65.00 30.68
N ASP A 262 9.08 -65.48 29.97
CA ASP A 262 9.56 -64.89 28.71
C ASP A 262 8.53 -64.98 27.56
N THR A 263 7.68 -66.01 27.57
CA THR A 263 6.59 -66.18 26.59
C THR A 263 5.35 -65.36 26.94
N LEU A 264 5.12 -65.10 28.23
CA LEU A 264 4.06 -64.19 28.68
C LEU A 264 4.38 -62.74 28.34
N GLU A 265 5.62 -62.30 28.55
CA GLU A 265 6.05 -60.93 28.25
C GLU A 265 6.05 -60.63 26.73
N THR A 266 6.35 -61.64 25.90
CA THR A 266 6.26 -61.51 24.44
C THR A 266 4.83 -61.51 23.92
N VAL A 267 3.89 -62.20 24.56
CA VAL A 267 2.46 -62.14 24.21
C VAL A 267 1.85 -60.81 24.64
N GLU A 268 2.22 -60.28 25.81
CA GLU A 268 1.74 -58.98 26.30
C GLU A 268 2.29 -57.81 25.46
N ALA A 269 3.54 -57.90 25.00
CA ALA A 269 4.13 -56.91 24.09
C ALA A 269 3.48 -56.93 22.68
N LEU A 270 3.15 -58.11 22.16
CA LEU A 270 2.46 -58.25 20.87
C LEU A 270 1.01 -57.75 20.95
N GLN A 271 0.35 -57.93 22.10
CA GLN A 271 -1.00 -57.44 22.36
C GLN A 271 -1.04 -55.90 22.43
N HIS A 272 -0.05 -55.28 23.09
CA HIS A 272 0.07 -53.82 23.14
C HIS A 272 0.44 -53.20 21.77
N GLU A 273 1.22 -53.91 20.94
CA GLU A 273 1.58 -53.46 19.58
C GLU A 273 0.40 -53.55 18.60
N LEU A 274 -0.53 -54.49 18.81
CA LEU A 274 -1.77 -54.62 18.04
C LEU A 274 -2.89 -53.65 18.49
N GLU A 275 -2.91 -53.27 19.78
CA GLU A 275 -3.80 -52.23 20.32
C GLU A 275 -3.41 -50.82 19.83
N GLU A 276 -2.11 -50.53 19.67
CA GLU A 276 -1.62 -49.25 19.13
C GLU A 276 -1.83 -49.12 17.61
N GLN A 277 -1.93 -50.24 16.88
CA GLN A 277 -2.22 -50.31 15.44
C GLN A 277 -3.72 -50.38 15.11
N GLY A 278 -4.60 -50.46 16.11
CA GLY A 278 -6.05 -50.39 15.95
C GLY A 278 -6.70 -51.66 15.36
N GLU A 279 -6.05 -52.83 15.47
CA GLU A 279 -6.55 -54.10 14.91
C GLU A 279 -7.25 -55.01 15.93
N ILE A 280 -7.46 -54.58 17.18
CA ILE A 280 -8.23 -55.31 18.22
C ILE A 280 -9.23 -54.35 18.89
N PRO A 281 -10.51 -54.74 19.14
CA PRO A 281 -11.48 -53.89 19.83
C PRO A 281 -11.12 -53.72 21.31
N MET A 282 -11.28 -52.50 21.86
CA MET A 282 -11.26 -52.30 23.32
C MET A 282 -12.49 -52.99 23.96
N ASP A 283 -12.26 -53.86 24.93
CA ASP A 283 -13.31 -54.37 25.82
C ASP A 283 -13.78 -53.24 26.76
N GLU A 284 -14.79 -52.46 26.34
CA GLU A 284 -15.74 -51.87 27.30
C GLU A 284 -16.87 -52.88 27.57
N PRO A 285 -17.36 -52.99 28.83
CA PRO A 285 -18.33 -54.01 29.18
C PRO A 285 -19.66 -53.79 28.46
N MET A 286 -20.10 -54.85 27.76
CA MET A 286 -21.38 -55.07 27.10
C MET A 286 -22.59 -54.38 27.77
N GLU A 287 -23.29 -53.53 27.02
CA GLU A 287 -24.74 -53.35 27.10
C GLU A 287 -25.36 -53.67 25.74
N ASP A 288 -26.54 -54.28 25.78
CA ASP A 288 -27.09 -55.23 24.83
C ASP A 288 -27.38 -54.75 23.39
N LEU A 289 -27.31 -55.75 22.50
CA LEU A 289 -27.55 -55.81 21.07
C LEU A 289 -28.98 -55.41 20.63
N GLU A 290 -29.11 -54.64 19.54
CA GLU A 290 -30.15 -54.87 18.52
C GLU A 290 -29.54 -54.74 17.11
N GLU A 291 -29.96 -55.67 16.24
CA GLU A 291 -29.38 -56.06 14.95
C GLU A 291 -29.63 -55.06 13.80
N GLU A 292 -28.74 -55.16 12.82
CA GLU A 292 -28.68 -54.43 11.55
C GLU A 292 -29.89 -54.61 10.62
N GLU A 293 -30.11 -53.67 9.69
CA GLU A 293 -30.23 -53.99 8.25
C GLU A 293 -29.76 -52.82 7.35
N SER A 294 -28.70 -53.09 6.57
CA SER A 294 -28.50 -52.86 5.13
C SER A 294 -28.59 -51.48 4.43
N GLU A 295 -27.58 -51.30 3.56
CA GLU A 295 -27.63 -50.80 2.17
C GLU A 295 -27.25 -49.33 1.81
N SER A 296 -26.05 -49.22 1.20
CA SER A 296 -25.66 -48.53 -0.05
C SER A 296 -25.92 -47.03 -0.30
N VAL A 297 -24.81 -46.32 -0.60
CA VAL A 297 -24.52 -45.35 -1.70
C VAL A 297 -25.76 -44.86 -2.50
N VAL A 298 -26.02 -43.57 -2.79
CA VAL A 298 -25.24 -42.55 -3.51
C VAL A 298 -25.95 -41.17 -3.38
N ASP A 299 -25.16 -40.10 -3.49
CA ASP A 299 -25.41 -38.83 -4.20
C ASP A 299 -26.30 -37.70 -3.62
N GLU A 300 -25.75 -36.49 -3.76
CA GLU A 300 -26.41 -35.26 -4.24
C GLU A 300 -26.87 -34.14 -3.24
N ILE A 301 -26.22 -32.97 -3.40
CA ILE A 301 -26.69 -31.56 -3.25
C ILE A 301 -26.83 -30.89 -1.86
N LEU A 302 -26.02 -29.81 -1.73
CA LEU A 302 -26.14 -28.47 -1.08
C LEU A 302 -26.80 -28.27 0.32
N PRO A 303 -26.33 -27.24 1.09
CA PRO A 303 -26.60 -27.08 2.51
C PRO A 303 -27.81 -26.17 2.82
N GLU A 304 -28.53 -26.49 3.90
CA GLU A 304 -29.40 -25.56 4.65
C GLU A 304 -28.88 -25.48 6.10
N VAL A 305 -28.28 -24.36 6.51
CA VAL A 305 -28.79 -23.23 7.34
C VAL A 305 -29.23 -23.57 8.78
N GLU A 306 -28.86 -22.65 9.69
CA GLU A 306 -29.28 -22.42 11.09
C GLU A 306 -28.58 -23.25 12.19
N ASP A 307 -28.16 -22.71 13.33
CA ASP A 307 -27.98 -21.33 13.81
C ASP A 307 -27.25 -21.37 15.17
N GLY A 308 -26.63 -20.25 15.57
CA GLY A 308 -26.11 -19.97 16.91
C GLY A 308 -24.65 -20.38 17.12
N VAL A 309 -23.71 -19.48 17.43
CA VAL A 309 -23.74 -18.58 18.60
C VAL A 309 -22.92 -17.31 18.32
N SER A 310 -23.57 -16.18 18.61
CA SER A 310 -23.13 -14.81 18.90
C SER A 310 -21.63 -14.44 18.93
N GLU A 311 -21.28 -13.37 18.20
CA GLU A 311 -20.30 -12.33 18.56
C GLU A 311 -20.66 -11.05 17.75
N ASP A 312 -21.33 -10.09 18.37
CA ASP A 312 -20.80 -8.75 18.71
C ASP A 312 -20.56 -7.85 17.48
N GLU A 313 -21.60 -7.08 17.11
CA GLU A 313 -21.53 -6.03 16.09
C GLU A 313 -21.25 -4.66 16.72
N GLY A 314 -20.26 -3.98 16.15
CA GLY A 314 -20.15 -2.53 16.20
C GLY A 314 -18.97 -2.07 15.36
N ILE A 315 -19.24 -1.51 14.17
CA ILE A 315 -18.73 -0.21 13.69
C ILE A 315 -19.15 -0.02 12.21
N GLU A 316 -19.57 1.22 11.97
CA GLU A 316 -20.28 1.79 10.83
C GLU A 316 -19.50 1.87 9.52
N GLU A 317 -20.29 1.94 8.45
CA GLU A 317 -19.98 2.12 7.03
C GLU A 317 -19.11 3.36 6.73
N GLN A 318 -18.20 3.24 5.76
CA GLN A 318 -17.61 4.37 5.04
C GLN A 318 -17.83 4.22 3.54
N GLU A 319 -18.26 5.33 2.94
CA GLU A 319 -18.75 5.54 1.58
C GLU A 319 -17.73 5.27 0.46
N GLU A 320 -18.28 4.85 -0.68
CA GLU A 320 -17.64 4.73 -1.99
C GLU A 320 -17.11 6.08 -2.53
N ILE A 321 -15.92 6.05 -3.12
CA ILE A 321 -15.47 7.07 -4.10
C ILE A 321 -15.00 6.30 -5.34
N GLU A 322 -15.77 6.36 -6.41
CA GLU A 322 -15.35 5.95 -7.76
C GLU A 322 -14.44 7.02 -8.37
N GLU A 323 -13.26 6.62 -8.85
CA GLU A 323 -12.34 7.47 -9.62
C GLU A 323 -12.15 6.84 -11.01
N GLU A 324 -12.76 7.46 -12.03
CA GLU A 324 -12.69 7.03 -13.44
C GLU A 324 -11.50 7.71 -14.14
N ILE A 325 -10.65 6.91 -14.78
CA ILE A 325 -9.44 7.34 -15.50
C ILE A 325 -9.80 7.69 -16.95
N PRO A 326 -9.26 8.77 -17.55
CA PRO A 326 -9.18 8.87 -19.00
C PRO A 326 -7.73 8.78 -19.52
N MET A 327 -7.52 7.89 -20.49
CA MET A 327 -6.34 7.83 -21.37
C MET A 327 -6.54 8.68 -22.64
N PRO A 328 -5.45 9.04 -23.36
CA PRO A 328 -5.43 10.14 -24.32
C PRO A 328 -5.54 9.68 -25.79
N GLU A 329 -6.11 10.50 -26.67
CA GLU A 329 -5.86 10.44 -28.11
C GLU A 329 -5.65 11.84 -28.71
N ALA A 330 -4.82 11.87 -29.76
CA ALA A 330 -4.15 13.03 -30.34
C ALA A 330 -4.83 13.47 -31.68
N PRO A 331 -4.22 14.31 -32.54
CA PRO A 331 -4.82 15.60 -32.93
C PRO A 331 -5.26 15.68 -34.40
N GLU A 332 -6.25 16.52 -34.71
CA GLU A 332 -6.49 17.00 -36.07
C GLU A 332 -6.64 18.53 -36.11
N ASN A 333 -5.89 19.12 -37.05
CA ASN A 333 -5.91 20.51 -37.48
C ASN A 333 -7.28 20.89 -38.05
N GLU A 334 -7.72 22.13 -37.82
CA GLU A 334 -8.05 23.06 -38.91
C GLU A 334 -8.18 24.50 -38.41
N THR A 335 -7.64 25.39 -39.22
CA THR A 335 -7.50 26.85 -39.09
C THR A 335 -8.79 27.60 -39.37
N GLU A 336 -9.08 28.70 -38.67
CA GLU A 336 -9.48 29.99 -39.27
C GLU A 336 -9.57 31.14 -38.22
N ASP A 337 -9.26 32.35 -38.70
CA ASP A 337 -8.89 33.59 -38.00
C ASP A 337 -9.98 34.29 -37.13
N PRO A 338 -9.58 35.25 -36.26
CA PRO A 338 -10.46 35.93 -35.32
C PRO A 338 -11.06 37.24 -35.88
N LYS A 339 -12.23 37.65 -35.36
CA LYS A 339 -12.71 39.05 -35.44
C LYS A 339 -13.12 39.60 -34.07
N PRO A 340 -12.79 40.87 -33.76
CA PRO A 340 -13.00 41.50 -32.45
C PRO A 340 -14.17 42.50 -32.45
N GLU A 341 -14.85 42.66 -31.30
CA GLU A 341 -15.71 43.79 -30.87
C GLU A 341 -16.33 43.37 -29.51
N GLU A 342 -16.46 44.14 -28.41
CA GLU A 342 -16.56 45.57 -28.17
C GLU A 342 -16.15 45.92 -26.71
N LEU A 343 -15.70 47.16 -26.53
CA LEU A 343 -15.39 47.82 -25.27
C LEU A 343 -16.63 48.07 -24.39
N LYS A 344 -16.56 47.75 -23.09
CA LYS A 344 -17.35 48.46 -22.06
C LYS A 344 -16.43 49.10 -21.04
N LYS A 345 -16.30 50.43 -21.16
CA LYS A 345 -15.75 51.33 -20.15
C LYS A 345 -16.77 51.50 -19.03
N SER A 346 -16.41 51.17 -17.80
CA SER A 346 -17.10 51.66 -16.59
C SER A 346 -16.24 52.76 -15.96
N SER A 347 -16.42 54.00 -16.42
CA SER A 347 -15.85 55.19 -15.78
C SER A 347 -16.75 55.59 -14.60
N GLY A 348 -16.29 55.32 -13.37
CA GLY A 348 -16.91 55.87 -12.16
C GLY A 348 -16.63 57.37 -12.09
N SER A 349 -17.71 58.15 -12.12
CA SER A 349 -17.72 59.61 -12.05
C SER A 349 -17.39 60.10 -10.63
N PHE A 350 -16.41 61.00 -10.52
CA PHE A 350 -15.94 61.63 -9.28
C PHE A 350 -16.81 62.84 -8.84
N PHE A 351 -17.86 63.21 -9.59
CA PHE A 351 -18.62 64.44 -9.37
C PHE A 351 -19.98 64.28 -8.67
N ASP A 352 -20.33 63.07 -8.21
CA ASP A 352 -21.67 62.77 -7.66
C ASP A 352 -21.77 62.93 -6.12
N GLN A 353 -20.85 63.67 -5.48
CA GLN A 353 -20.78 63.81 -4.01
C GLN A 353 -21.06 65.22 -3.46
N PHE A 354 -21.54 66.15 -4.27
CA PHE A 354 -22.00 67.44 -3.77
C PHE A 354 -23.32 67.84 -4.41
N ASP A 355 -24.42 67.44 -3.77
CA ASP A 355 -25.69 68.17 -3.70
C ASP A 355 -26.44 67.83 -2.41
#